data_AF-A0A953UML2-F1
#
_entry.id   AF-A0A953UML2-F1
#
_cell.length_a   1.000
_cell.length_b   1.000
_cell.length_c   1.000
_cell.angle_alpha   90.00
_cell.angle_beta   90.00
_cell.angle_gamma   90.00
#
_symmetry.space_group_name_H-M   'P 1'
#
loop_
_entity.id
_entity.type
_entity.pdbx_description
1 polymer ?
#
loop_
_entity_poly.entity_id
_entity_poly.type
_entity_poly.pdbx_seq_one_letter_code
_entity_poly.pdbx_strand_id
1 'polypeptide(L)'
;MSGPGGGIALVAHSGGPTPVINASLLGVVEEARQHREIAKLYGVAFGLDGVLREDFIDLFAQRADTLQAVAAMPSSALGTSRLEVGPGGIEQVLRVFRAHDIRFLFYTGGNGSMGTASQIAEAARNSAYELRVIGIPKTIDNDLAETDHTPGYATTARFFACAVRDIGADNRALPGQVEFVEVLGRNAGWLVAATSLARYHPDDAPHLIYFPEVPLPLEQLLDDVDRVYRRLGRCVVAVCEGQLDERGEPFGADVREGSRGRLAMNLGHRLAVLVSQRLKVKTRSEKPGLLGRAWWGEHPQLDRAESRLCGQAAVRAACQGVSGAMVTLLREEGPDYAISTGLARLERVAFIERLFPAAWRNPSANDVLPPFRDYVVPLVGTISHYERLSPLLVARKSPIPKT
;
A
#
# COMPACT_ATOMS: atom_id res chain seq x y z
N MET A 1 23.04 -4.92 -35.17
CA MET A 1 22.18 -5.86 -35.92
C MET A 1 22.26 -7.22 -35.25
N SER A 2 21.45 -7.44 -34.22
CA SER A 2 21.25 -8.73 -33.54
C SER A 2 20.25 -9.55 -34.37
N GLY A 3 20.59 -10.82 -34.63
CA GLY A 3 19.81 -11.76 -35.44
C GLY A 3 18.48 -12.21 -34.79
N PRO A 4 17.74 -13.14 -35.44
CA PRO A 4 16.31 -13.40 -35.23
C PRO A 4 15.96 -14.26 -33.99
N GLY A 5 16.69 -14.11 -32.87
CA GLY A 5 16.37 -14.76 -31.59
C GLY A 5 15.98 -13.73 -30.55
N GLY A 6 14.80 -13.87 -29.92
CA GLY A 6 14.35 -12.99 -28.83
C GLY A 6 15.33 -12.95 -27.65
N GLY A 7 15.35 -11.83 -26.92
CA GLY A 7 16.21 -11.64 -25.75
C GLY A 7 15.67 -12.30 -24.48
N ILE A 8 16.48 -12.30 -23.42
CA ILE A 8 16.06 -12.76 -22.09
C ILE A 8 15.44 -11.60 -21.31
N ALA A 9 14.29 -11.87 -20.68
CA ALA A 9 13.62 -10.95 -19.79
C ALA A 9 13.73 -11.39 -18.32
N LEU A 10 13.92 -10.42 -17.43
CA LEU A 10 13.82 -10.60 -15.99
C LEU A 10 12.60 -9.86 -15.44
N VAL A 11 11.93 -10.47 -14.45
CA VAL A 11 10.96 -9.81 -13.58
C VAL A 11 11.40 -9.95 -12.12
N ALA A 12 11.42 -8.84 -11.41
CA ALA A 12 11.89 -8.79 -10.02
C ALA A 12 10.96 -7.94 -9.16
N HIS A 13 10.71 -8.41 -7.93
CA HIS A 13 9.93 -7.71 -6.92
C HIS A 13 10.85 -6.98 -5.94
N SER A 14 10.45 -5.77 -5.54
CA SER A 14 11.23 -4.90 -4.67
C SER A 14 10.38 -4.21 -3.62
N GLY A 15 10.95 -4.02 -2.42
CA GLY A 15 10.32 -3.34 -1.31
C GLY A 15 9.35 -4.21 -0.52
N GLY A 16 8.44 -3.57 0.22
CA GLY A 16 7.39 -4.27 0.96
C GLY A 16 6.41 -4.98 0.01
N PRO A 17 6.06 -6.25 0.28
CA PRO A 17 5.13 -6.97 -0.58
C PRO A 17 3.72 -6.37 -0.50
N THR A 18 2.79 -6.82 -1.34
CA THR A 18 1.37 -6.43 -1.29
C THR A 18 0.48 -7.67 -1.39
N PRO A 19 -0.84 -7.53 -1.20
CA PRO A 19 -1.77 -8.64 -1.39
C PRO A 19 -1.92 -9.11 -2.85
N VAL A 20 -1.43 -8.32 -3.82
CA VAL A 20 -1.72 -8.51 -5.26
C VAL A 20 -0.47 -8.46 -6.16
N ILE A 21 0.73 -8.33 -5.59
CA ILE A 21 1.98 -8.22 -6.37
C ILE A 21 2.18 -9.40 -7.35
N ASN A 22 1.73 -10.60 -6.98
CA ASN A 22 1.83 -11.77 -7.85
C ASN A 22 0.87 -11.73 -9.05
N ALA A 23 -0.21 -10.93 -8.99
CA ALA A 23 -1.07 -10.70 -10.15
C ALA A 23 -0.34 -9.88 -11.22
N SER A 24 0.49 -8.92 -10.83
CA SER A 24 1.39 -8.23 -11.77
C SER A 24 2.41 -9.18 -12.40
N LEU A 25 3.00 -10.08 -11.62
CA LEU A 25 3.88 -11.13 -12.13
C LEU A 25 3.17 -11.98 -13.19
N LEU A 26 1.95 -12.44 -12.91
CA LEU A 26 1.16 -13.20 -13.86
C LEU A 26 0.91 -12.41 -15.15
N GLY A 27 0.57 -11.13 -15.03
CA GLY A 27 0.38 -10.24 -16.19
C GLY A 27 1.63 -10.16 -17.08
N VAL A 28 2.83 -10.08 -16.49
CA VAL A 28 4.09 -10.12 -17.23
C VAL A 28 4.25 -11.47 -17.94
N VAL A 29 4.02 -12.59 -17.25
CA VAL A 29 4.20 -13.94 -17.83
C VAL A 29 3.26 -14.18 -19.01
N GLU A 30 2.00 -13.81 -18.87
CA GLU A 30 0.98 -14.03 -19.89
C GLU A 30 1.19 -13.18 -21.13
N GLU A 31 1.57 -11.91 -20.95
CA GLU A 31 1.86 -11.04 -22.07
C GLU A 31 3.18 -11.45 -22.75
N ALA A 32 4.23 -11.75 -21.99
CA ALA A 32 5.54 -12.10 -22.55
C ALA A 32 5.48 -13.34 -23.46
N ARG A 33 4.59 -14.30 -23.18
CA ARG A 33 4.35 -15.48 -24.04
C ARG A 33 3.81 -15.12 -25.44
N GLN A 34 3.30 -13.90 -25.63
CA GLN A 34 2.72 -13.43 -26.89
C GLN A 34 3.73 -12.68 -27.78
N HIS A 35 4.92 -12.34 -27.25
CA HIS A 35 5.92 -11.52 -27.94
C HIS A 35 7.17 -12.33 -28.27
N ARG A 36 7.58 -12.37 -29.54
CA ARG A 36 8.75 -13.14 -30.00
C ARG A 36 10.08 -12.49 -29.60
N GLU A 37 10.02 -11.21 -29.25
CA GLU A 37 11.11 -10.40 -28.71
C GLU A 37 11.63 -10.93 -27.38
N ILE A 38 10.79 -11.68 -26.63
CA ILE A 38 11.14 -12.30 -25.36
C ILE A 38 11.21 -13.82 -25.55
N ALA A 39 12.42 -14.37 -25.68
CA ALA A 39 12.61 -15.80 -25.86
C ALA A 39 12.50 -16.57 -24.53
N LYS A 40 12.91 -15.95 -23.42
CA LYS A 40 12.88 -16.52 -22.07
C LYS A 40 12.47 -15.46 -21.06
N LEU A 41 11.72 -15.87 -20.06
CA LEU A 41 11.34 -15.02 -18.93
C LEU A 41 11.71 -15.69 -17.62
N TYR A 42 12.56 -15.02 -16.84
CA TYR A 42 12.94 -15.47 -15.51
C TYR A 42 12.41 -14.54 -14.42
N GLY A 43 11.91 -15.14 -13.34
CA GLY A 43 11.67 -14.45 -12.07
C GLY A 43 12.95 -14.43 -11.25
N VAL A 44 13.24 -13.31 -10.59
CA VAL A 44 14.44 -13.18 -9.77
C VAL A 44 14.12 -13.36 -8.30
N ALA A 45 14.78 -14.32 -7.65
CA ALA A 45 14.58 -14.59 -6.24
C ALA A 45 15.08 -13.41 -5.39
N PHE A 46 14.24 -12.87 -4.50
CA PHE A 46 14.60 -11.77 -3.58
C PHE A 46 15.12 -10.50 -4.27
N GLY A 47 14.63 -10.16 -5.46
CA GLY A 47 14.91 -8.86 -6.10
C GLY A 47 16.34 -8.76 -6.63
N LEU A 48 16.97 -7.58 -6.51
CA LEU A 48 18.32 -7.37 -7.09
C LEU A 48 19.42 -8.19 -6.40
N ASP A 49 19.21 -8.63 -5.15
CA ASP A 49 20.11 -9.59 -4.51
C ASP A 49 20.19 -10.90 -5.30
N GLY A 50 19.07 -11.38 -5.83
CA GLY A 50 19.03 -12.55 -6.70
C GLY A 50 19.68 -12.32 -8.05
N VAL A 51 19.69 -11.09 -8.58
CA VAL A 51 20.46 -10.78 -9.79
C VAL A 51 21.95 -11.00 -9.52
N LEU A 52 22.46 -10.45 -8.42
CA LEU A 52 23.89 -10.56 -8.07
C LEU A 52 24.31 -12.01 -7.74
N ARG A 53 23.35 -12.83 -7.31
CA ARG A 53 23.55 -14.27 -7.02
C ARG A 53 23.19 -15.18 -8.21
N GLU A 54 22.68 -14.60 -9.30
CA GLU A 54 22.19 -15.32 -10.47
C GLU A 54 21.11 -16.38 -10.13
N ASP A 55 20.25 -16.07 -9.15
CA ASP A 55 19.18 -16.95 -8.66
C ASP A 55 17.88 -16.69 -9.44
N PHE A 56 17.73 -17.42 -10.54
CA PHE A 56 16.68 -17.25 -11.54
C PHE A 56 15.71 -18.43 -11.60
N ILE A 57 14.42 -18.12 -11.63
CA ILE A 57 13.32 -19.08 -11.74
C ILE A 57 12.75 -19.00 -13.16
N ASP A 58 12.78 -20.10 -13.92
CA ASP A 58 12.15 -20.17 -15.24
C ASP A 58 10.62 -20.13 -15.11
N LEU A 59 10.05 -18.99 -15.50
CA LEU A 59 8.60 -18.73 -15.42
C LEU A 59 7.85 -19.32 -16.61
N PHE A 60 8.51 -19.50 -17.76
CA PHE A 60 7.89 -20.14 -18.92
C PHE A 60 7.75 -21.64 -18.73
N ALA A 61 8.67 -22.27 -17.99
CA ALA A 61 8.59 -23.67 -17.59
C ALA A 61 7.50 -23.97 -16.55
N GLN A 62 6.94 -22.95 -15.88
CA GLN A 62 5.87 -23.16 -14.89
C GLN A 62 4.54 -23.49 -15.56
N ARG A 63 3.80 -24.43 -14.94
CA ARG A 63 2.44 -24.78 -15.37
C ARG A 63 1.50 -23.59 -15.19
N ALA A 64 0.54 -23.45 -16.11
CA ALA A 64 -0.41 -22.34 -16.09
C ALA A 64 -1.27 -22.32 -14.82
N ASP A 65 -1.71 -23.47 -14.32
CA ASP A 65 -2.47 -23.61 -13.08
C ASP A 65 -1.67 -23.17 -11.84
N THR A 66 -0.38 -23.54 -11.77
CA THR A 66 0.54 -23.06 -10.73
C THR A 66 0.67 -21.54 -10.76
N LEU A 67 0.83 -20.94 -11.93
CA LEU A 67 0.95 -19.48 -12.07
C LEU A 67 -0.33 -18.76 -11.65
N GLN A 68 -1.52 -19.27 -12.00
CA GLN A 68 -2.79 -18.71 -11.55
C GLN A 68 -2.95 -18.81 -10.02
N ALA A 69 -2.58 -19.95 -9.43
CA ALA A 69 -2.61 -20.13 -7.98
C ALA A 69 -1.67 -19.16 -7.26
N VAL A 70 -0.44 -19.01 -7.78
CA VAL A 70 0.55 -18.03 -7.27
C VAL A 70 0.04 -16.61 -7.39
N ALA A 71 -0.59 -16.25 -8.52
CA ALA A 71 -1.16 -14.92 -8.75
C ALA A 71 -2.23 -14.55 -7.73
N ALA A 72 -2.93 -15.56 -7.20
CA ALA A 72 -3.92 -15.34 -6.17
C ALA A 72 -3.31 -15.09 -4.79
N MET A 73 -2.08 -15.54 -4.52
CA MET A 73 -1.44 -15.49 -3.18
C MET A 73 -1.04 -14.08 -2.79
N PRO A 74 -1.19 -13.71 -1.50
CA PRO A 74 -0.66 -12.44 -1.06
C PRO A 74 0.86 -12.58 -0.92
N SER A 75 1.52 -11.49 -0.58
CA SER A 75 2.96 -11.45 -0.47
C SER A 75 3.68 -11.71 -1.79
N SER A 76 5.02 -11.73 -1.80
CA SER A 76 5.80 -11.97 -3.01
C SER A 76 6.15 -13.45 -3.15
N ALA A 77 5.72 -14.10 -4.23
CA ALA A 77 6.10 -15.48 -4.54
C ALA A 77 7.57 -15.62 -4.95
N LEU A 78 8.17 -14.58 -5.53
CA LEU A 78 9.60 -14.52 -5.85
C LEU A 78 10.46 -14.15 -4.63
N GLY A 79 9.86 -13.82 -3.49
CA GLY A 79 10.54 -13.07 -2.44
C GLY A 79 10.79 -11.61 -2.87
N THR A 80 11.32 -10.79 -1.99
CA THR A 80 11.60 -9.37 -2.25
C THR A 80 12.75 -8.90 -1.36
N SER A 81 13.47 -7.86 -1.76
CA SER A 81 14.46 -7.20 -0.91
C SER A 81 14.27 -5.69 -0.86
N ARG A 82 14.92 -5.07 0.13
CA ARG A 82 15.03 -3.61 0.28
C ARG A 82 16.47 -3.15 0.02
N LEU A 83 17.26 -3.95 -0.70
CA LEU A 83 18.65 -3.62 -0.97
C LEU A 83 18.69 -2.28 -1.73
N GLU A 84 19.35 -1.32 -1.12
CA GLU A 84 19.80 -0.11 -1.82
C GLU A 84 21.14 -0.46 -2.46
N VAL A 85 21.17 -0.39 -3.79
CA VAL A 85 22.36 -0.75 -4.55
C VAL A 85 23.40 0.35 -4.31
N GLY A 86 24.39 0.08 -3.45
CA GLY A 86 25.45 1.02 -3.10
C GLY A 86 26.37 1.38 -4.29
N PRO A 87 27.38 2.24 -4.06
CA PRO A 87 28.34 2.63 -5.09
C PRO A 87 28.94 1.41 -5.81
N GLY A 88 28.79 1.35 -7.14
CA GLY A 88 29.29 0.25 -7.99
C GLY A 88 28.36 -0.97 -8.12
N GLY A 89 27.28 -1.08 -7.33
CA GLY A 89 26.37 -2.23 -7.43
C GLY A 89 25.54 -2.24 -8.73
N ILE A 90 25.23 -1.07 -9.29
CA ILE A 90 24.53 -0.97 -10.59
C ILE A 90 25.41 -1.53 -11.72
N GLU A 91 26.71 -1.30 -11.67
CA GLU A 91 27.66 -1.86 -12.65
C GLU A 91 27.78 -3.38 -12.53
N GLN A 92 27.69 -3.93 -11.31
CA GLN A 92 27.64 -5.37 -11.08
C GLN A 92 26.37 -5.97 -11.67
N VAL A 93 25.20 -5.35 -11.44
CA VAL A 93 23.92 -5.74 -12.05
C VAL A 93 24.03 -5.74 -13.59
N LEU A 94 24.57 -4.68 -14.19
CA LEU A 94 24.75 -4.63 -15.64
C LEU A 94 25.78 -5.64 -16.16
N ARG A 95 26.77 -6.03 -15.34
CA ARG A 95 27.70 -7.11 -15.70
C ARG A 95 26.98 -8.45 -15.82
N VAL A 96 26.13 -8.79 -14.85
CA VAL A 96 25.28 -9.98 -14.90
C VAL A 96 24.37 -9.93 -16.11
N PHE A 97 23.73 -8.79 -16.37
CA PHE A 97 22.84 -8.65 -17.53
C PHE A 97 23.57 -8.92 -18.84
N ARG A 98 24.78 -8.36 -19.03
CA ARG A 98 25.61 -8.63 -20.22
C ARG A 98 26.03 -10.09 -20.32
N ALA A 99 26.41 -10.73 -19.20
CA ALA A 99 26.85 -12.13 -19.19
C ALA A 99 25.74 -13.10 -19.62
N HIS A 100 24.49 -12.78 -19.29
CA HIS A 100 23.31 -13.61 -19.61
C HIS A 100 22.50 -13.12 -20.81
N ASP A 101 22.97 -12.09 -21.53
CA ASP A 101 22.24 -11.47 -22.64
C ASP A 101 20.80 -11.01 -22.25
N ILE A 102 20.66 -10.42 -21.05
CA ILE A 102 19.38 -9.92 -20.53
C ILE A 102 19.01 -8.59 -21.20
N ARG A 103 17.91 -8.59 -21.96
CA ARG A 103 17.46 -7.45 -22.76
C ARG A 103 16.27 -6.71 -22.17
N PHE A 104 15.58 -7.30 -21.20
CA PHE A 104 14.41 -6.70 -20.55
C PHE A 104 14.48 -6.85 -19.04
N LEU A 105 14.13 -5.79 -18.32
CA LEU A 105 13.94 -5.76 -16.88
C LEU A 105 12.57 -5.16 -16.56
N PHE A 106 11.69 -5.98 -15.99
CA PHE A 106 10.41 -5.58 -15.42
C PHE A 106 10.55 -5.49 -13.90
N TYR A 107 10.62 -4.27 -13.36
CA TYR A 107 10.89 -4.05 -11.94
C TYR A 107 9.65 -3.60 -11.19
N THR A 108 9.11 -4.47 -10.35
CA THR A 108 7.86 -4.23 -9.61
C THR A 108 8.16 -3.67 -8.23
N GLY A 109 7.72 -2.44 -7.95
CA GLY A 109 8.04 -1.81 -6.67
C GLY A 109 7.45 -0.41 -6.47
N GLY A 110 7.86 0.22 -5.37
CA GLY A 110 7.43 1.57 -4.99
C GLY A 110 8.47 2.64 -5.32
N ASN A 111 8.40 3.79 -4.64
CA ASN A 111 9.24 4.97 -4.90
C ASN A 111 10.75 4.67 -5.03
N GLY A 112 11.34 3.99 -4.04
CA GLY A 112 12.77 3.63 -4.09
C GLY A 112 13.11 2.66 -5.22
N SER A 113 12.20 1.73 -5.55
CA SER A 113 12.38 0.79 -6.65
C SER A 113 12.35 1.49 -8.01
N MET A 114 11.48 2.48 -8.20
CA MET A 114 11.47 3.32 -9.41
C MET A 114 12.76 4.14 -9.54
N GLY A 115 13.31 4.61 -8.40
CA GLY A 115 14.64 5.22 -8.36
C GLY A 115 15.75 4.29 -8.83
N THR A 116 15.79 3.06 -8.32
CA THR A 116 16.77 2.06 -8.78
C THR A 116 16.58 1.69 -10.25
N ALA A 117 15.33 1.51 -10.72
CA ALA A 117 15.06 1.26 -12.14
C ALA A 117 15.55 2.43 -13.02
N SER A 118 15.37 3.68 -12.57
CA SER A 118 15.86 4.86 -13.27
C SER A 118 17.39 4.82 -13.42
N GLN A 119 18.10 4.50 -12.34
CA GLN A 119 19.56 4.39 -12.33
C GLN A 119 20.06 3.26 -13.24
N ILE A 120 19.41 2.09 -13.24
CA ILE A 120 19.75 0.97 -14.14
C ILE A 120 19.53 1.38 -15.61
N ALA A 121 18.40 2.02 -15.91
CA ALA A 121 18.08 2.47 -17.26
C ALA A 121 19.11 3.50 -17.77
N GLU A 122 19.49 4.46 -16.93
CA GLU A 122 20.52 5.45 -17.24
C GLU A 122 21.89 4.82 -17.47
N ALA A 123 22.33 3.93 -16.57
CA ALA A 123 23.62 3.25 -16.70
C ALA A 123 23.69 2.36 -17.96
N ALA A 124 22.59 1.70 -18.33
CA ALA A 124 22.50 0.95 -19.57
C ALA A 124 22.62 1.86 -20.80
N ARG A 125 21.92 3.01 -20.82
CA ARG A 125 22.05 4.02 -21.89
C ARG A 125 23.48 4.53 -22.03
N ASN A 126 24.12 4.91 -20.91
CA ASN A 126 25.48 5.46 -20.90
C ASN A 126 26.54 4.46 -21.36
N SER A 127 26.29 3.16 -21.19
CA SER A 127 27.18 2.09 -21.63
C SER A 127 26.80 1.47 -22.99
N ALA A 128 25.87 2.10 -23.71
CA ALA A 128 25.33 1.61 -24.98
C ALA A 128 24.85 0.15 -24.92
N TYR A 129 24.38 -0.30 -23.76
CA TYR A 129 23.81 -1.63 -23.59
C TYR A 129 22.32 -1.57 -23.89
N GLU A 130 21.89 -2.29 -24.93
CA GLU A 130 20.47 -2.39 -25.30
C GLU A 130 19.70 -3.17 -24.23
N LEU A 131 19.16 -2.44 -23.25
CA LEU A 131 18.32 -2.93 -22.16
C LEU A 131 17.03 -2.10 -22.09
N ARG A 132 15.89 -2.79 -22.05
CA ARG A 132 14.57 -2.21 -21.80
C ARG A 132 14.25 -2.34 -20.32
N VAL A 133 14.12 -1.20 -19.63
CA VAL A 133 13.76 -1.17 -18.22
C VAL A 133 12.38 -0.54 -18.09
N ILE A 134 11.41 -1.31 -17.61
CA ILE A 134 10.06 -0.84 -17.32
C ILE A 134 9.72 -1.08 -15.85
N GLY A 135 9.27 -0.03 -15.17
CA GLY A 135 8.73 -0.09 -13.82
C GLY A 135 7.28 -0.57 -13.82
N ILE A 136 6.94 -1.45 -12.88
CA ILE A 136 5.57 -1.87 -12.60
C ILE A 136 5.18 -1.27 -11.24
N PRO A 137 4.13 -0.43 -11.17
CA PRO A 137 3.78 0.28 -9.95
C PRO A 137 3.31 -0.69 -8.88
N LYS A 138 3.84 -0.57 -7.67
CA LYS A 138 3.44 -1.37 -6.51
C LYS A 138 3.67 -0.61 -5.21
N THR A 139 2.62 -0.38 -4.43
CA THR A 139 2.71 0.15 -3.07
C THR A 139 1.34 0.05 -2.39
N ILE A 140 1.33 -0.26 -1.09
CA ILE A 140 0.08 -0.16 -0.31
C ILE A 140 -0.17 1.27 0.13
N ASP A 141 0.86 2.11 0.13
CA ASP A 141 0.84 3.47 0.67
C ASP A 141 0.17 4.45 -0.32
N ASN A 142 -0.09 4.03 -1.56
CA ASN A 142 -0.72 4.82 -2.63
C ASN A 142 0.02 6.12 -2.99
N ASP A 143 1.35 6.09 -2.81
CA ASP A 143 2.26 7.22 -2.76
C ASP A 143 3.14 7.37 -4.01
N LEU A 144 2.89 6.60 -5.09
CA LEU A 144 3.57 6.81 -6.36
C LEU A 144 2.96 7.99 -7.12
N ALA A 145 3.81 8.87 -7.64
CA ALA A 145 3.39 9.96 -8.53
C ALA A 145 2.91 9.46 -9.90
N GLU A 146 2.23 10.32 -10.65
CA GLU A 146 1.81 10.11 -12.05
C GLU A 146 0.75 9.01 -12.30
N THR A 147 0.29 8.32 -11.26
CA THR A 147 -0.75 7.28 -11.34
C THR A 147 -1.94 7.63 -10.44
N ASP A 148 -3.16 7.27 -10.86
CA ASP A 148 -4.39 7.53 -10.09
C ASP A 148 -4.38 6.79 -8.75
N HIS A 149 -3.92 5.54 -8.75
CA HIS A 149 -3.71 4.73 -7.57
C HIS A 149 -2.68 3.63 -7.88
N THR A 150 -2.38 2.80 -6.88
CA THR A 150 -1.33 1.79 -7.00
C THR A 150 -1.80 0.38 -6.65
N PRO A 151 -1.37 -0.64 -7.41
CA PRO A 151 -1.56 -2.05 -7.06
C PRO A 151 -1.25 -2.38 -5.60
N GLY A 152 -2.28 -2.90 -4.90
CA GLY A 152 -2.25 -3.31 -3.49
C GLY A 152 -2.86 -2.30 -2.52
N TYR A 153 -3.07 -1.06 -2.93
CA TYR A 153 -3.72 -0.05 -2.09
C TYR A 153 -5.17 -0.45 -1.78
N ALA A 154 -5.98 -0.71 -2.81
CA ALA A 154 -7.42 -0.92 -2.66
C ALA A 154 -7.75 -2.10 -1.72
N THR A 155 -7.02 -3.22 -1.87
CA THR A 155 -7.13 -4.34 -0.92
C THR A 155 -6.79 -3.92 0.50
N THR A 156 -5.65 -3.25 0.69
CA THR A 156 -5.15 -2.93 2.03
C THR A 156 -6.06 -1.91 2.71
N ALA A 157 -6.60 -0.96 1.93
CA ALA A 157 -7.64 -0.02 2.34
C ALA A 157 -8.92 -0.74 2.80
N ARG A 158 -9.39 -1.74 2.02
CA ARG A 158 -10.54 -2.58 2.41
C ARG A 158 -10.30 -3.28 3.74
N PHE A 159 -9.12 -3.87 3.91
CA PHE A 159 -8.76 -4.55 5.16
C PHE A 159 -8.85 -3.60 6.36
N PHE A 160 -8.24 -2.41 6.28
CA PHE A 160 -8.25 -1.48 7.40
C PHE A 160 -9.65 -0.91 7.68
N ALA A 161 -10.48 -0.70 6.65
CA ALA A 161 -11.87 -0.34 6.83
C ALA A 161 -12.68 -1.44 7.55
N CYS A 162 -12.53 -2.70 7.15
CA CYS A 162 -13.16 -3.83 7.84
C CYS A 162 -12.66 -3.98 9.29
N ALA A 163 -11.34 -3.88 9.51
CA ALA A 163 -10.74 -3.99 10.83
C ALA A 163 -11.27 -2.90 11.77
N VAL A 164 -11.34 -1.65 11.32
CA VAL A 164 -11.85 -0.53 12.13
C VAL A 164 -13.37 -0.65 12.36
N ARG A 165 -14.13 -1.19 11.41
CA ARG A 165 -15.54 -1.52 11.62
C ARG A 165 -15.70 -2.54 12.75
N ASP A 166 -14.93 -3.63 12.71
CA ASP A 166 -15.01 -4.73 13.68
C ASP A 166 -14.57 -4.27 15.08
N ILE A 167 -13.46 -3.54 15.15
CA ILE A 167 -13.00 -2.85 16.36
C ILE A 167 -14.07 -1.87 16.86
N GLY A 168 -14.70 -1.12 15.95
CA GLY A 168 -15.78 -0.20 16.27
C GLY A 168 -16.99 -0.85 16.91
N ALA A 169 -17.30 -2.09 16.52
CA ALA A 169 -18.37 -2.89 17.09
C ALA A 169 -18.01 -3.40 18.49
N ASP A 170 -16.79 -3.89 18.70
CA ASP A 170 -16.29 -4.30 20.03
C ASP A 170 -16.26 -3.11 21.00
N ASN A 171 -15.69 -1.99 20.56
CA ASN A 171 -15.64 -0.73 21.30
C ASN A 171 -17.05 -0.23 21.69
N ARG A 172 -18.07 -0.50 20.87
CA ARG A 172 -19.47 -0.16 21.17
C ARG A 172 -20.06 -1.08 22.24
N ALA A 173 -19.67 -2.35 22.26
CA ALA A 173 -20.17 -3.35 23.20
C ALA A 173 -19.68 -3.11 24.64
N LEU A 174 -18.56 -2.41 24.82
CA LEU A 174 -17.94 -2.17 26.12
C LEU A 174 -17.86 -0.67 26.45
N PRO A 175 -18.68 -0.14 27.39
CA PRO A 175 -18.66 1.29 27.71
C PRO A 175 -17.34 1.73 28.37
N GLY A 176 -16.93 2.97 28.09
CA GLY A 176 -15.85 3.66 28.79
C GLY A 176 -14.42 3.38 28.30
N GLN A 177 -14.25 3.05 27.02
CA GLN A 177 -12.93 2.76 26.43
C GLN A 177 -12.60 3.65 25.22
N VAL A 178 -11.34 4.09 25.17
CA VAL A 178 -10.73 4.73 23.99
C VAL A 178 -9.78 3.76 23.32
N GLU A 179 -9.91 3.57 22.02
CA GLU A 179 -9.10 2.60 21.28
C GLU A 179 -8.33 3.27 20.15
N PHE A 180 -7.05 2.94 20.05
CA PHE A 180 -6.17 3.41 18.99
C PHE A 180 -5.96 2.29 17.97
N VAL A 181 -6.22 2.57 16.69
CA VAL A 181 -5.92 1.65 15.59
C VAL A 181 -4.76 2.23 14.80
N GLU A 182 -3.60 1.58 14.89
CA GLU A 182 -2.41 1.98 14.15
C GLU A 182 -2.45 1.40 12.73
N VAL A 183 -2.39 2.29 11.74
CA VAL A 183 -2.53 1.98 10.31
C VAL A 183 -1.20 2.19 9.60
N LEU A 184 -0.86 1.30 8.66
CA LEU A 184 0.32 1.48 7.81
C LEU A 184 0.17 2.75 6.93
N GLY A 185 1.26 3.26 6.39
CA GLY A 185 1.24 4.43 5.52
C GLY A 185 2.25 5.51 5.89
N ARG A 186 3.36 5.13 6.55
CA ARG A 186 4.51 5.95 6.93
C ARG A 186 4.42 7.46 6.63
N ASN A 187 4.61 7.87 5.37
CA ASN A 187 4.66 9.28 4.98
C ASN A 187 3.34 9.83 4.41
N ALA A 188 2.38 8.96 4.05
CA ALA A 188 1.15 9.33 3.35
C ALA A 188 -0.12 8.70 3.96
N GLY A 189 -1.12 9.53 4.24
CA GLY A 189 -2.34 9.17 4.95
C GLY A 189 -3.40 8.40 4.17
N TRP A 190 -3.09 7.81 3.02
CA TRP A 190 -4.08 7.16 2.13
C TRP A 190 -4.81 5.97 2.77
N LEU A 191 -4.09 5.14 3.54
CA LEU A 191 -4.66 3.97 4.21
C LEU A 191 -5.45 4.35 5.46
N VAL A 192 -4.92 5.27 6.28
CA VAL A 192 -5.64 5.75 7.47
C VAL A 192 -6.92 6.49 7.07
N ALA A 193 -6.91 7.24 5.95
CA ALA A 193 -8.10 7.85 5.36
C ALA A 193 -9.18 6.81 5.04
N ALA A 194 -8.80 5.67 4.45
CA ALA A 194 -9.73 4.63 4.02
C ALA A 194 -10.49 3.99 5.19
N THR A 195 -10.01 4.10 6.42
CA THR A 195 -10.74 3.63 7.61
C THR A 195 -12.10 4.33 7.77
N SER A 196 -12.27 5.54 7.22
CA SER A 196 -13.56 6.25 7.19
C SER A 196 -14.68 5.45 6.50
N LEU A 197 -14.36 4.52 5.60
CA LEU A 197 -15.32 3.64 4.93
C LEU A 197 -16.02 2.65 5.88
N ALA A 198 -15.50 2.48 7.09
CA ALA A 198 -16.15 1.70 8.14
C ALA A 198 -17.47 2.32 8.64
N ARG A 199 -17.68 3.64 8.41
CA ARG A 199 -18.83 4.38 8.93
C ARG A 199 -20.07 4.16 8.07
N TYR A 200 -21.13 3.69 8.71
CA TYR A 200 -22.47 3.60 8.13
C TYR A 200 -23.47 4.47 8.91
N HIS A 201 -23.50 4.32 10.23
CA HIS A 201 -24.30 5.14 11.13
C HIS A 201 -23.51 6.37 11.64
N PRO A 202 -24.19 7.44 12.11
CA PRO A 202 -23.54 8.68 12.53
C PRO A 202 -22.51 8.56 13.66
N ASP A 203 -22.57 7.50 14.46
CA ASP A 203 -21.72 7.27 15.62
C ASP A 203 -20.82 6.04 15.44
N ASP A 204 -20.61 5.57 14.21
CA ASP A 204 -19.66 4.50 13.90
C ASP A 204 -18.20 4.95 13.99
N ALA A 205 -17.34 4.00 14.34
CA ALA A 205 -15.90 4.17 14.29
C ALA A 205 -15.39 4.17 12.84
N PRO A 206 -14.22 4.76 12.56
CA PRO A 206 -13.39 5.53 13.50
C PRO A 206 -14.05 6.86 13.83
N HIS A 207 -13.87 7.39 15.04
CA HIS A 207 -14.42 8.70 15.39
C HIS A 207 -13.44 9.83 15.07
N LEU A 208 -12.14 9.55 15.04
CA LEU A 208 -11.05 10.46 14.71
C LEU A 208 -10.05 9.73 13.79
N ILE A 209 -9.50 10.44 12.82
CA ILE A 209 -8.54 9.95 11.82
C ILE A 209 -7.38 10.95 11.72
N TYR A 210 -6.16 10.55 12.08
CA TYR A 210 -4.99 11.43 12.02
C TYR A 210 -3.98 11.00 10.95
N PHE A 211 -3.38 12.00 10.30
CA PHE A 211 -2.62 11.88 9.06
C PHE A 211 -1.15 12.29 9.25
N PRO A 212 -0.19 11.57 8.66
CA PRO A 212 1.24 11.89 8.79
C PRO A 212 1.61 13.23 8.14
N GLU A 213 0.79 13.75 7.20
CA GLU A 213 1.01 15.04 6.54
C GLU A 213 0.86 16.25 7.47
N VAL A 214 0.26 16.08 8.65
CA VAL A 214 0.00 17.17 9.59
C VAL A 214 0.53 16.78 10.97
N PRO A 215 1.50 17.53 11.53
CA PRO A 215 1.91 17.39 12.93
C PRO A 215 0.70 17.40 13.86
N LEU A 216 0.67 16.49 14.83
CA LEU A 216 -0.42 16.37 15.80
C LEU A 216 0.06 16.89 17.16
N PRO A 217 -0.41 18.06 17.63
CA PRO A 217 -0.18 18.47 19.00
C PRO A 217 -0.87 17.52 19.98
N LEU A 218 -0.17 17.13 21.06
CA LEU A 218 -0.77 16.22 22.05
C LEU A 218 -2.04 16.80 22.66
N GLU A 219 -2.06 18.10 22.97
CA GLU A 219 -3.23 18.75 23.57
C GLU A 219 -4.44 18.74 22.62
N GLN A 220 -4.22 18.88 21.31
CA GLN A 220 -5.29 18.73 20.32
C GLN A 220 -5.89 17.31 20.35
N LEU A 221 -5.05 16.28 20.40
CA LEU A 221 -5.52 14.89 20.51
C LEU A 221 -6.35 14.68 21.79
N LEU A 222 -5.89 15.23 22.92
CA LEU A 222 -6.58 15.11 24.20
C LEU A 222 -7.97 15.76 24.15
N ASP A 223 -8.07 16.98 23.61
CA ASP A 223 -9.32 17.73 23.47
C ASP A 223 -10.30 17.02 22.52
N ASP A 224 -9.80 16.53 21.39
CA ASP A 224 -10.61 15.79 20.42
C ASP A 224 -11.16 14.49 21.01
N VAL A 225 -10.33 13.73 21.74
CA VAL A 225 -10.73 12.49 22.40
C VAL A 225 -11.74 12.76 23.52
N ASP A 226 -11.50 13.75 24.39
CA ASP A 226 -12.42 14.12 25.46
C ASP A 226 -13.78 14.56 24.92
N ARG A 227 -13.81 15.35 23.83
CA ARG A 227 -15.04 15.77 23.16
C ARG A 227 -15.87 14.58 22.66
N VAL A 228 -15.23 13.62 21.98
CA VAL A 228 -15.92 12.41 21.49
C VAL A 228 -16.38 11.55 22.66
N TYR A 229 -15.51 11.35 23.65
CA TYR A 229 -15.78 10.51 24.82
C TYR A 229 -16.93 11.05 25.67
N ARG A 230 -17.03 12.36 25.90
CA ARG A 230 -18.17 12.97 26.61
C ARG A 230 -19.50 12.79 25.88
N ARG A 231 -19.46 12.75 24.54
CA ARG A 231 -20.66 12.57 23.70
C ARG A 231 -21.11 11.10 23.63
N LEU A 232 -20.18 10.16 23.49
CA LEU A 232 -20.50 8.76 23.16
C LEU A 232 -20.15 7.76 24.28
N GLY A 233 -19.44 8.18 25.32
CA GLY A 233 -18.90 7.31 26.37
C GLY A 233 -17.79 6.36 25.90
N ARG A 234 -17.28 6.57 24.67
CA ARG A 234 -16.26 5.74 24.01
C ARG A 234 -15.59 6.54 22.88
N CYS A 235 -14.43 6.10 22.41
CA CYS A 235 -13.78 6.68 21.24
C CYS A 235 -12.91 5.63 20.52
N VAL A 236 -12.76 5.78 19.21
CA VAL A 236 -11.88 4.96 18.36
C VAL A 236 -11.14 5.93 17.47
N VAL A 237 -9.81 5.87 17.51
CA VAL A 237 -8.90 6.77 16.82
C VAL A 237 -8.07 5.97 15.83
N ALA A 238 -8.23 6.23 14.54
CA ALA A 238 -7.32 5.69 13.52
C ALA A 238 -6.13 6.64 13.38
N VAL A 239 -4.91 6.11 13.43
CA VAL A 239 -3.68 6.90 13.33
C VAL A 239 -2.69 6.21 12.41
N CYS A 240 -2.07 6.98 11.51
CA CYS A 240 -1.00 6.46 10.67
C CYS A 240 0.28 6.23 11.49
N GLU A 241 0.99 5.12 11.26
CA GLU A 241 2.24 4.75 11.96
C GLU A 241 3.31 5.85 11.93
N GLY A 242 3.32 6.71 10.90
CA GLY A 242 4.27 7.82 10.76
C GLY A 242 3.75 9.16 11.25
N GLN A 243 2.70 9.20 12.07
CA GLN A 243 2.24 10.43 12.71
C GLN A 243 3.36 11.09 13.51
N LEU A 244 3.54 12.39 13.28
CA LEU A 244 4.51 13.22 13.97
C LEU A 244 3.82 14.11 15.01
N ASP A 245 4.55 14.44 16.07
CA ASP A 245 4.15 15.38 17.11
C ASP A 245 4.30 16.84 16.66
N GLU A 246 3.92 17.80 17.51
CA GLU A 246 4.05 19.25 17.27
C GLU A 246 5.46 19.74 16.89
N ARG A 247 6.51 18.95 17.17
CA ARG A 247 7.91 19.27 16.84
C ARG A 247 8.36 18.63 15.54
N GLY A 248 7.48 17.88 14.87
CA GLY A 248 7.83 17.08 13.70
C GLY A 248 8.57 15.79 14.05
N GLU A 249 8.47 15.32 15.30
CA GLU A 249 9.17 14.14 15.79
C GLU A 249 8.20 12.95 15.97
N PRO A 250 8.64 11.69 15.79
CA PRO A 250 7.77 10.56 16.06
C PRO A 250 7.37 10.48 17.54
N PHE A 251 6.11 10.18 17.83
CA PHE A 251 5.65 9.97 19.20
C PHE A 251 6.27 8.69 19.80
N GLY A 252 7.33 8.81 20.59
CA GLY A 252 7.89 7.69 21.37
C GLY A 252 9.39 7.78 21.63
N ALA A 253 9.87 6.95 22.56
CA ALA A 253 11.31 6.80 22.84
C ALA A 253 11.97 5.75 21.93
N ASP A 254 11.21 4.75 21.47
CA ASP A 254 11.69 3.66 20.61
C ASP A 254 11.49 4.00 19.13
N VAL A 255 12.36 4.90 18.65
CA VAL A 255 12.39 5.35 17.26
C VAL A 255 13.42 4.54 16.48
N ARG A 256 12.99 3.95 15.34
CA ARG A 256 13.92 3.32 14.40
C ARG A 256 14.34 4.31 13.33
N GLU A 257 15.64 4.37 13.08
CA GLU A 257 16.20 4.99 11.88
C GLU A 257 16.08 4.04 10.68
N GLY A 258 15.82 4.61 9.52
CA GLY A 258 15.83 3.89 8.24
C GLY A 258 15.96 4.87 7.09
N SER A 259 16.15 4.35 5.87
CA SER A 259 16.39 5.19 4.68
C SER A 259 15.22 6.12 4.31
N ARG A 260 14.03 5.87 4.87
CA ARG A 260 12.84 6.73 4.75
C ARG A 260 12.56 7.53 6.02
N GLY A 261 13.59 7.88 6.79
CA GLY A 261 13.49 8.68 8.01
C GLY A 261 13.25 7.89 9.30
N ARG A 262 12.76 8.60 10.33
CA ARG A 262 12.51 8.07 11.67
C ARG A 262 11.06 7.61 11.83
N LEU A 263 10.84 6.47 12.47
CA LEU A 263 9.49 5.89 12.68
C LEU A 263 9.35 5.36 14.10
N ALA A 264 8.22 5.67 14.75
CA ALA A 264 7.86 5.10 16.04
C ALA A 264 7.44 3.63 15.88
N MET A 265 7.96 2.73 16.71
CA MET A 265 7.68 1.30 16.57
C MET A 265 6.29 0.86 17.05
N ASN A 266 5.68 1.58 17.99
CA ASN A 266 4.38 1.26 18.58
C ASN A 266 3.63 2.57 18.92
N LEU A 267 3.37 3.36 17.89
CA LEU A 267 2.72 4.67 18.01
C LEU A 267 1.37 4.58 18.72
N GLY A 268 0.49 3.66 18.29
CA GLY A 268 -0.85 3.53 18.85
C GLY A 268 -0.82 3.24 20.36
N HIS A 269 0.10 2.37 20.79
CA HIS A 269 0.30 2.09 22.20
C HIS A 269 0.81 3.32 22.97
N ARG A 270 1.76 4.07 22.40
CA ARG A 270 2.29 5.28 23.02
C ARG A 270 1.19 6.32 23.24
N LEU A 271 0.36 6.57 22.23
CA LEU A 271 -0.77 7.49 22.32
C LEU A 271 -1.80 7.01 23.35
N ALA A 272 -2.11 5.70 23.38
CA ALA A 272 -3.00 5.12 24.36
C ALA A 272 -2.52 5.36 25.82
N VAL A 273 -1.21 5.22 26.08
CA VAL A 273 -0.62 5.51 27.40
C VAL A 273 -0.74 6.99 27.75
N LEU A 274 -0.37 7.89 26.83
CA LEU A 274 -0.43 9.34 27.07
C LEU A 274 -1.86 9.80 27.38
N VAL A 275 -2.83 9.34 26.59
CA VAL A 275 -4.24 9.67 26.75
C VAL A 275 -4.80 9.10 28.05
N SER A 276 -4.46 7.86 28.41
CA SER A 276 -4.89 7.28 29.68
C SER A 276 -4.38 8.07 30.88
N GLN A 277 -3.10 8.48 30.84
CA GLN A 277 -2.48 9.22 31.93
C GLN A 277 -3.11 10.61 32.13
N ARG A 278 -3.44 11.29 31.02
CA ARG A 278 -3.96 12.67 31.03
C ARG A 278 -5.47 12.73 31.27
N LEU A 279 -6.26 11.89 30.61
CA LEU A 279 -7.72 11.91 30.70
C LEU A 279 -8.30 10.95 31.74
N LYS A 280 -7.48 10.06 32.32
CA LYS A 280 -7.92 9.05 33.31
C LYS A 280 -9.00 8.10 32.79
N VAL A 281 -8.97 7.80 31.50
CA VAL A 281 -9.86 6.83 30.83
C VAL A 281 -9.12 5.53 30.52
N LYS A 282 -9.88 4.44 30.36
CA LYS A 282 -9.33 3.15 29.91
C LYS A 282 -8.97 3.25 28.43
N THR A 283 -7.77 2.83 28.08
CA THR A 283 -7.30 2.85 26.69
C THR A 283 -6.80 1.48 26.22
N ARG A 284 -6.92 1.23 24.93
CA ARG A 284 -6.34 0.07 24.22
C ARG A 284 -5.73 0.52 22.91
N SER A 285 -4.88 -0.32 22.33
CA SER A 285 -4.29 -0.07 21.03
C SER A 285 -4.16 -1.37 20.24
N GLU A 286 -4.60 -1.34 18.99
CA GLU A 286 -4.48 -2.43 18.03
C GLU A 286 -3.54 -2.02 16.91
N LYS A 287 -2.63 -2.94 16.54
CA LYS A 287 -1.69 -2.75 15.43
C LYS A 287 -1.84 -3.91 14.43
N PRO A 288 -2.83 -3.84 13.51
CA PRO A 288 -3.03 -4.88 12.51
C PRO A 288 -1.81 -5.04 11.57
N GLY A 289 -1.10 -3.95 11.28
CA GLY A 289 0.20 -3.94 10.62
C GLY A 289 0.29 -4.85 9.40
N LEU A 290 1.06 -5.94 9.53
CA LEU A 290 1.33 -6.89 8.45
C LEU A 290 0.10 -7.63 7.93
N LEU A 291 -0.95 -7.78 8.75
CA LEU A 291 -2.18 -8.45 8.35
C LEU A 291 -2.83 -7.75 7.16
N GLY A 292 -2.80 -6.41 7.09
CA GLY A 292 -3.37 -5.68 5.97
C GLY A 292 -2.58 -5.85 4.67
N ARG A 293 -1.25 -5.84 4.78
CA ARG A 293 -0.34 -5.97 3.63
C ARG A 293 -0.28 -7.41 3.07
N ALA A 294 -0.63 -8.39 3.88
CA ALA A 294 -0.60 -9.82 3.53
C ALA A 294 -1.98 -10.48 3.61
N TRP A 295 -3.06 -9.69 3.65
CA TRP A 295 -4.41 -10.21 3.71
C TRP A 295 -4.68 -11.10 2.49
N TRP A 296 -5.34 -12.25 2.68
CA TRP A 296 -5.78 -13.16 1.60
C TRP A 296 -7.32 -13.14 1.41
N GLY A 297 -8.07 -12.49 2.30
CA GLY A 297 -9.53 -12.59 2.38
C GLY A 297 -10.31 -11.99 1.20
N GLU A 298 -11.38 -11.26 1.48
CA GLU A 298 -12.23 -10.68 0.45
C GLU A 298 -11.56 -9.50 -0.27
N HIS A 299 -10.63 -9.79 -1.18
CA HIS A 299 -9.97 -8.82 -2.04
C HIS A 299 -10.94 -8.20 -3.04
N PRO A 300 -10.88 -6.86 -3.25
CA PRO A 300 -11.46 -6.27 -4.45
C PRO A 300 -10.87 -6.96 -5.69
N GLN A 301 -11.73 -7.55 -6.53
CA GLN A 301 -11.30 -8.18 -7.79
C GLN A 301 -10.61 -7.17 -8.72
N LEU A 302 -11.03 -5.91 -8.62
CA LEU A 302 -10.47 -4.76 -9.31
C LEU A 302 -8.96 -4.60 -9.07
N ASP A 303 -8.51 -4.61 -7.81
CA ASP A 303 -7.09 -4.46 -7.46
C ASP A 303 -6.22 -5.56 -8.10
N ARG A 304 -6.72 -6.80 -8.13
CA ARG A 304 -6.04 -7.93 -8.79
C ARG A 304 -6.03 -7.78 -10.31
N ALA A 305 -7.15 -7.39 -10.91
CA ALA A 305 -7.29 -7.20 -12.34
C ALA A 305 -6.34 -6.10 -12.85
N GLU A 306 -6.28 -4.97 -12.14
CA GLU A 306 -5.44 -3.83 -12.50
C GLU A 306 -3.96 -4.09 -12.23
N SER A 307 -3.64 -4.86 -11.19
CA SER A 307 -2.28 -5.38 -10.97
C SER A 307 -1.80 -6.20 -12.16
N ARG A 308 -2.64 -7.13 -12.64
CA ARG A 308 -2.37 -7.96 -13.82
C ARG A 308 -2.26 -7.12 -15.09
N LEU A 309 -3.14 -6.14 -15.26
CA LEU A 309 -3.10 -5.21 -16.38
C LEU A 309 -1.79 -4.41 -16.41
N CYS A 310 -1.29 -3.94 -15.26
CA CYS A 310 0.00 -3.26 -15.16
C CYS A 310 1.16 -4.14 -15.67
N GLY A 311 1.17 -5.42 -15.31
CA GLY A 311 2.17 -6.37 -15.79
C GLY A 311 2.14 -6.57 -17.31
N GLN A 312 0.94 -6.69 -17.88
CA GLN A 312 0.74 -6.83 -19.32
C GLN A 312 1.16 -5.55 -20.07
N ALA A 313 0.75 -4.38 -19.57
CA ALA A 313 1.12 -3.10 -20.17
C ALA A 313 2.65 -2.88 -20.18
N ALA A 314 3.35 -3.33 -19.12
CA ALA A 314 4.80 -3.21 -19.04
C ALA A 314 5.51 -3.98 -20.16
N VAL A 315 5.09 -5.23 -20.41
CA VAL A 315 5.65 -6.05 -21.49
C VAL A 315 5.34 -5.44 -22.86
N ARG A 316 4.10 -5.02 -23.11
CA ARG A 316 3.71 -4.36 -24.36
C ARG A 316 4.56 -3.13 -24.65
N ALA A 317 4.76 -2.27 -23.66
CA ALA A 317 5.59 -1.08 -23.80
C ALA A 317 7.04 -1.44 -24.14
N ALA A 318 7.62 -2.43 -23.45
CA ALA A 318 9.00 -2.84 -23.69
C ALA A 318 9.21 -3.43 -25.09
N CYS A 319 8.29 -4.27 -25.57
CA CYS A 319 8.31 -4.85 -26.90
C CYS A 319 8.11 -3.81 -28.00
N GLN A 320 7.37 -2.73 -27.73
CA GLN A 320 7.28 -1.54 -28.60
C GLN A 320 8.54 -0.66 -28.58
N GLY A 321 9.57 -1.04 -27.84
CA GLY A 321 10.82 -0.31 -27.77
C GLY A 321 10.81 0.85 -26.78
N VAL A 322 9.95 0.84 -25.77
CA VAL A 322 10.01 1.79 -24.65
C VAL A 322 11.02 1.30 -23.60
N SER A 323 11.76 2.23 -22.99
CA SER A 323 12.64 1.99 -21.84
C SER A 323 12.67 3.24 -20.95
N GLY A 324 12.93 3.07 -19.65
CA GLY A 324 13.03 4.19 -18.71
C GLY A 324 11.68 4.76 -18.28
N ALA A 325 10.62 3.94 -18.31
CA ALA A 325 9.26 4.35 -17.94
C ALA A 325 8.64 3.41 -16.90
N MET A 326 7.67 3.90 -16.14
CA MET A 326 6.78 3.14 -15.28
C MET A 326 5.38 3.11 -15.90
N VAL A 327 4.70 1.97 -15.81
CA VAL A 327 3.27 1.89 -16.12
C VAL A 327 2.46 2.71 -15.12
N THR A 328 1.44 3.43 -15.60
CA THR A 328 0.51 4.19 -14.75
C THR A 328 -0.92 3.72 -14.98
N LEU A 329 -1.76 3.83 -13.95
CA LEU A 329 -3.21 3.68 -14.06
C LEU A 329 -3.82 5.07 -14.20
N LEU A 330 -4.53 5.29 -15.30
CA LEU A 330 -5.19 6.56 -15.61
C LEU A 330 -6.70 6.35 -15.44
N ARG A 331 -7.29 7.01 -14.45
CA ARG A 331 -8.74 7.01 -14.27
C ARG A 331 -9.39 7.82 -15.39
N GLU A 332 -10.39 7.23 -16.04
CA GLU A 332 -11.16 7.91 -17.05
C GLU A 332 -12.16 8.88 -16.42
N GLU A 333 -12.47 9.97 -17.14
CA GLU A 333 -13.52 10.89 -16.73
C GLU A 333 -14.89 10.28 -17.01
N GLY A 334 -15.75 10.21 -16.00
CA GLY A 334 -17.09 9.68 -16.17
C GLY A 334 -17.77 9.33 -14.84
N PRO A 335 -19.08 9.02 -14.90
CA PRO A 335 -19.84 8.57 -13.73
C PRO A 335 -19.47 7.15 -13.31
N ASP A 336 -19.05 6.32 -14.25
CA ASP A 336 -18.64 4.93 -14.02
C ASP A 336 -17.12 4.85 -13.88
N TYR A 337 -16.68 3.97 -12.98
CA TYR A 337 -15.26 3.73 -12.80
C TYR A 337 -14.68 2.93 -13.97
N ALA A 338 -13.74 3.54 -14.67
CA ALA A 338 -12.92 2.90 -15.68
C ALA A 338 -11.49 3.40 -15.59
N ILE A 339 -10.56 2.55 -16.03
CA ILE A 339 -9.14 2.87 -16.11
C ILE A 339 -8.57 2.47 -17.46
N SER A 340 -7.51 3.17 -17.84
CA SER A 340 -6.59 2.77 -18.90
C SER A 340 -5.16 2.78 -18.37
N THR A 341 -4.23 2.16 -19.10
CA THR A 341 -2.80 2.20 -18.75
C THR A 341 -2.06 3.27 -19.51
N GLY A 342 -1.26 4.06 -18.80
CA GLY A 342 -0.32 5.02 -19.37
C GLY A 342 1.14 4.67 -19.06
N LEU A 343 2.03 5.60 -19.41
CA LEU A 343 3.46 5.52 -19.12
C LEU A 343 3.94 6.86 -18.58
N ALA A 344 4.63 6.82 -17.44
CA ALA A 344 5.36 7.96 -16.89
C ALA A 344 6.86 7.69 -16.95
N ARG A 345 7.65 8.71 -17.23
CA ARG A 345 9.12 8.61 -17.17
C ARG A 345 9.56 8.26 -15.74
N LEU A 346 10.49 7.32 -15.58
CA LEU A 346 10.99 6.93 -14.25
C LEU A 346 11.55 8.13 -13.48
N GLU A 347 12.17 9.09 -14.18
CA GLU A 347 12.72 10.29 -13.57
C GLU A 347 11.65 11.22 -12.94
N ARG A 348 10.38 11.11 -13.37
CA ARG A 348 9.23 11.87 -12.82
C ARG A 348 8.54 11.16 -11.65
N VAL A 349 8.91 9.93 -11.35
CA VAL A 349 8.29 9.10 -10.30
C VAL A 349 9.30 8.75 -9.21
N ALA A 350 10.57 8.55 -9.58
CA ALA A 350 11.64 8.19 -8.67
C ALA A 350 11.71 9.13 -7.47
N PHE A 351 11.54 8.56 -6.28
CA PHE A 351 11.63 9.27 -4.99
C PHE A 351 10.62 10.43 -4.81
N ILE A 352 9.55 10.49 -5.60
CA ILE A 352 8.50 11.52 -5.48
C ILE A 352 7.27 10.92 -4.80
N GLU A 353 6.99 11.36 -3.59
CA GLU A 353 5.85 10.89 -2.81
C GLU A 353 4.58 11.67 -3.14
N ARG A 354 3.52 10.95 -3.49
CA ARG A 354 2.17 11.50 -3.62
C ARG A 354 1.46 11.47 -2.27
N LEU A 355 1.50 12.60 -1.57
CA LEU A 355 0.85 12.77 -0.26
C LEU A 355 -0.68 12.81 -0.36
N PHE A 356 -1.36 12.55 0.77
CA PHE A 356 -2.80 12.71 0.87
C PHE A 356 -3.19 14.20 0.72
N PRO A 357 -4.15 14.55 -0.16
CA PRO A 357 -4.48 15.95 -0.43
C PRO A 357 -5.02 16.69 0.79
N ALA A 358 -4.54 17.93 1.01
CA ALA A 358 -5.07 18.81 2.06
C ALA A 358 -6.55 19.13 1.88
N ALA A 359 -6.99 19.30 0.63
CA ALA A 359 -8.40 19.54 0.28
C ALA A 359 -9.33 18.36 0.61
N TRP A 360 -8.79 17.19 0.96
CA TRP A 360 -9.56 15.99 1.31
C TRP A 360 -9.58 15.72 2.81
N ARG A 361 -8.95 16.58 3.62
CA ARG A 361 -9.01 16.57 5.08
C ARG A 361 -9.93 17.67 5.57
N ASN A 362 -10.62 17.43 6.69
CA ASN A 362 -11.39 18.47 7.34
C ASN A 362 -10.44 19.57 7.92
N PRO A 363 -10.96 20.76 8.29
CA PRO A 363 -10.12 21.86 8.78
C PRO A 363 -9.27 21.52 10.01
N SER A 364 -9.74 20.61 10.87
CA SER A 364 -9.02 20.15 12.06
C SER A 364 -8.02 19.03 11.77
N ALA A 365 -7.92 18.56 10.52
CA ALA A 365 -7.09 17.44 10.10
C ALA A 365 -7.26 16.15 10.95
N ASN A 366 -8.48 15.92 11.44
CA ASN A 366 -8.85 14.75 12.24
C ASN A 366 -9.98 13.91 11.61
N ASP A 367 -10.32 14.19 10.34
CA ASP A 367 -11.26 13.42 9.54
C ASP A 367 -11.07 13.69 8.02
N VAL A 368 -11.73 12.88 7.18
CA VAL A 368 -11.76 13.04 5.73
C VAL A 368 -12.99 13.82 5.25
N LEU A 369 -12.90 14.43 4.06
CA LEU A 369 -13.99 15.11 3.37
C LEU A 369 -14.59 14.24 2.25
N PRO A 370 -15.82 14.55 1.76
CA PRO A 370 -16.51 13.78 0.72
C PRO A 370 -15.69 13.45 -0.54
N PRO A 371 -14.84 14.36 -1.09
CA PRO A 371 -14.08 14.05 -2.31
C PRO A 371 -13.19 12.81 -2.20
N PHE A 372 -12.67 12.49 -1.02
CA PHE A 372 -11.91 11.25 -0.83
C PHE A 372 -12.80 10.01 -0.98
N ARG A 373 -14.04 10.06 -0.46
CA ARG A 373 -14.99 8.95 -0.56
C ARG A 373 -15.32 8.65 -2.02
N ASP A 374 -15.55 9.69 -2.82
CA ASP A 374 -15.83 9.56 -4.26
C ASP A 374 -14.66 8.91 -5.01
N TYR A 375 -13.42 9.21 -4.60
CA TYR A 375 -12.22 8.60 -5.17
C TYR A 375 -12.04 7.12 -4.78
N VAL A 376 -12.21 6.79 -3.50
CA VAL A 376 -11.78 5.49 -2.94
C VAL A 376 -12.86 4.41 -3.03
N VAL A 377 -14.15 4.77 -2.98
CA VAL A 377 -15.26 3.79 -2.98
C VAL A 377 -15.23 2.90 -4.22
N PRO A 378 -15.00 3.42 -5.46
CA PRO A 378 -14.91 2.56 -6.63
C PRO A 378 -13.75 1.55 -6.57
N LEU A 379 -12.65 1.90 -5.89
CA LEU A 379 -11.47 1.04 -5.77
C LEU A 379 -11.70 -0.08 -4.75
N VAL A 380 -12.22 0.28 -3.58
CA VAL A 380 -12.34 -0.59 -2.41
C VAL A 380 -13.64 -1.42 -2.41
N GLY A 381 -14.66 -0.90 -3.09
CA GLY A 381 -16.02 -1.39 -3.00
C GLY A 381 -16.70 -1.03 -1.68
N THR A 382 -17.94 -1.49 -1.52
CA THR A 382 -18.71 -1.25 -0.30
C THR A 382 -18.23 -2.14 0.85
N ILE A 383 -18.13 -1.57 2.05
CA ILE A 383 -17.86 -2.30 3.28
C ILE A 383 -19.21 -2.72 3.88
N SER A 384 -19.40 -4.01 4.14
CA SER A 384 -20.62 -4.50 4.79
C SER A 384 -20.77 -3.87 6.18
N HIS A 385 -21.96 -3.41 6.53
CA HIS A 385 -22.26 -2.85 7.84
C HIS A 385 -22.91 -3.89 8.77
N TYR A 386 -22.88 -3.61 10.07
CA TYR A 386 -23.59 -4.41 11.07
C TYR A 386 -24.90 -3.75 11.47
N GLU A 387 -25.98 -4.52 11.44
CA GLU A 387 -27.29 -4.05 11.89
C GLU A 387 -27.34 -3.86 13.40
N ARG A 388 -28.23 -2.97 13.85
CA ARG A 388 -28.42 -2.67 15.27
C ARG A 388 -29.84 -2.97 15.70
N LEU A 389 -29.98 -3.41 16.95
CA LEU A 389 -31.29 -3.52 17.59
C LEU A 389 -31.90 -2.13 17.74
N SER A 390 -33.19 -2.01 17.43
CA SER A 390 -33.95 -0.80 17.73
C SER A 390 -33.99 -0.59 19.24
N PRO A 391 -33.75 0.64 19.76
CA PRO A 391 -33.72 0.93 21.19
C PRO A 391 -35.13 1.00 21.80
N LEU A 392 -35.93 -0.04 21.59
CA LEU A 392 -37.22 -0.25 22.26
C LEU A 392 -36.93 -0.77 23.68
N LEU A 393 -36.50 0.13 24.55
CA LEU A 393 -36.22 -0.19 25.94
C LEU A 393 -37.51 -0.56 26.66
N VAL A 394 -37.54 -1.75 27.27
CA VAL A 394 -38.63 -2.14 28.17
C VAL A 394 -38.58 -1.24 29.40
N ALA A 395 -39.74 -0.75 29.85
CA ALA A 395 -39.85 0.00 31.09
C ALA A 395 -39.18 -0.78 32.24
N ARG A 396 -38.28 -0.14 32.99
CA ARG A 396 -37.62 -0.76 34.14
C ARG A 396 -38.70 -1.21 35.12
N LYS A 397 -38.85 -2.52 35.32
CA LYS A 397 -39.66 -3.06 36.43
C LYS A 397 -38.99 -2.62 37.74
N SER A 398 -39.79 -2.26 38.74
CA SER A 398 -39.32 -1.85 40.07
C SER A 398 -38.27 -2.83 40.60
N PRO A 399 -37.21 -2.36 41.30
CA PRO A 399 -36.14 -3.22 41.77
C PRO A 399 -36.71 -4.40 42.56
N ILE A 400 -36.28 -5.61 42.21
CA ILE A 400 -36.60 -6.82 42.97
C ILE A 400 -36.03 -6.61 44.38
N PRO A 401 -36.85 -6.66 45.45
CA PRO A 401 -36.36 -6.53 46.81
C PRO A 401 -35.26 -7.57 47.04
N LYS A 402 -34.09 -7.12 47.46
CA LYS A 402 -33.05 -8.03 47.93
C LYS A 402 -33.53 -8.58 49.27
N THR A 403 -33.94 -9.85 49.30
CA THR A 403 -34.21 -10.63 50.52
C THR A 403 -32.92 -10.95 51.24
#